data_AF-A0A5C2HA93-F1
#
_entry.id   AF-A0A5C2HA93-F1
#
_cell.length_a   1.000
_cell.length_b   1.000
_cell.length_c   1.000
_cell.angle_alpha   90.00
_cell.angle_beta   90.00
_cell.angle_gamma   90.00
#
_symmetry.space_group_name_H-M   'P 1'
#
loop_
_entity.id
_entity.type
_entity.pdbx_description
1 polymer ?
#
loop_
_entity_poly.entity_id
_entity_poly.type
_entity_poly.pdbx_seq_one_letter_code
_entity_poly.pdbx_strand_id
1 'polypeptide(L)'
;MEISERDYDLLVDTEITVDVILGNTNISISDFLKLSEGDIISLHKPAGSGGDIYVNSRIIGTGDIIVIEDKLAVRVQDAMDSDNVIRFFFEENMI
;
A
#
# COMPACT_ATOMS: atom_id res chain seq x y z
N MET A 1 -22.27 -8.81 8.33
CA MET A 1 -22.00 -10.23 8.04
C MET A 1 -21.14 -10.73 9.19
N GLU A 2 -21.52 -11.82 9.83
CA GLU A 2 -20.70 -12.44 10.88
C GLU A 2 -19.67 -13.31 10.16
N ILE A 3 -18.37 -13.04 10.37
CA ILE A 3 -17.29 -13.82 9.75
C ILE A 3 -17.25 -15.17 10.46
N SER A 4 -17.38 -16.28 9.72
CA SER A 4 -17.30 -17.61 10.33
C SER A 4 -15.85 -18.02 10.59
N GLU A 5 -15.63 -18.88 11.58
CA GLU A 5 -14.30 -19.42 11.92
C GLU A 5 -13.63 -20.10 10.70
N ARG A 6 -14.42 -20.78 9.87
CA ARG A 6 -13.95 -21.40 8.63
C ARG A 6 -13.50 -20.38 7.58
N ASP A 7 -14.22 -19.28 7.46
CA ASP A 7 -13.86 -18.23 6.50
C ASP A 7 -12.55 -17.54 6.94
N TYR A 8 -12.39 -17.35 8.25
CA TYR A 8 -11.15 -16.85 8.84
C TYR A 8 -9.96 -17.78 8.54
N ASP A 9 -10.11 -19.10 8.76
CA ASP A 9 -9.07 -20.09 8.48
C ASP A 9 -8.60 -20.05 7.01
N LEU A 10 -9.53 -19.88 6.07
CA LEU A 10 -9.20 -19.75 4.64
C LEU A 10 -8.41 -18.48 4.33
N LEU A 11 -8.72 -17.36 4.99
CA LEU A 11 -8.00 -16.11 4.78
C LEU A 11 -6.58 -16.13 5.33
N VAL A 12 -6.37 -16.76 6.49
CA VAL A 12 -5.05 -16.79 7.15
C VAL A 12 -3.98 -17.44 6.29
N ASP A 13 -4.35 -18.44 5.49
CA ASP A 13 -3.43 -19.18 4.62
C ASP A 13 -3.28 -18.55 3.21
N THR A 14 -3.96 -17.43 2.95
CA THR A 14 -3.93 -16.77 1.63
C THR A 14 -2.75 -15.82 1.49
N GLU A 15 -1.95 -16.01 0.43
CA GLU A 15 -0.92 -15.04 0.06
C GLU A 15 -1.53 -13.78 -0.57
N ILE A 16 -1.00 -12.60 -0.22
CA ILE A 16 -1.48 -11.32 -0.71
C ILE A 16 -0.33 -10.48 -1.27
N THR A 17 -0.65 -9.62 -2.24
CA THR A 17 0.27 -8.59 -2.72
C THR A 17 0.16 -7.34 -1.86
N VAL A 18 1.32 -6.85 -1.42
CA VAL A 18 1.44 -5.59 -0.68
C VAL A 18 2.22 -4.59 -1.53
N ASP A 19 1.58 -3.48 -1.87
CA ASP A 19 2.21 -2.37 -2.57
C ASP A 19 2.53 -1.26 -1.57
N VAL A 20 3.76 -0.72 -1.62
CA VAL A 20 4.16 0.40 -0.77
C VAL A 20 4.46 1.61 -1.65
N ILE A 21 3.64 2.65 -1.53
CA ILE A 21 3.67 3.83 -2.38
C ILE A 21 4.29 5.00 -1.60
N LEU A 22 5.40 5.54 -2.13
CA LEU A 22 6.05 6.73 -1.55
C LEU A 22 5.20 7.99 -1.70
N GLY A 23 4.43 8.09 -2.79
CA GLY A 23 3.49 9.16 -3.06
C GLY A 23 3.11 9.20 -4.53
N ASN A 24 2.19 10.09 -4.87
CA ASN A 24 1.71 10.29 -6.24
C ASN A 24 1.72 11.78 -6.61
N THR A 25 1.70 12.06 -7.90
CA THR A 25 1.39 13.38 -8.45
C THR A 25 0.61 13.23 -9.76
N ASN A 26 0.01 14.32 -10.23
CA ASN A 26 -0.64 14.39 -11.53
C ASN A 26 0.12 15.38 -12.42
N ILE A 27 0.58 14.91 -13.58
CA ILE A 27 1.21 15.75 -14.60
C ILE A 27 0.52 15.55 -15.95
N SER A 28 0.65 16.52 -16.85
CA SER A 28 0.11 16.38 -18.20
C SER A 28 0.92 15.36 -19.01
N ILE A 29 0.28 14.71 -19.99
CA ILE A 29 1.00 13.83 -20.94
C ILE A 29 2.13 14.58 -21.63
N SER A 30 1.92 15.86 -21.98
CA SER A 30 2.94 16.69 -22.59
C SER A 30 4.14 16.96 -21.69
N ASP A 31 3.97 17.04 -20.38
CA ASP A 31 5.09 17.22 -19.46
C ASP A 31 5.81 15.91 -19.23
N PHE A 32 5.06 14.80 -19.10
CA PHE A 32 5.64 13.46 -19.00
C PHE A 32 6.54 13.12 -20.20
N LEU A 33 6.11 13.42 -21.42
CA LEU A 33 6.90 13.16 -22.64
C LEU A 33 8.16 14.02 -22.77
N LYS A 34 8.30 15.10 -21.99
CA LYS A 34 9.49 15.95 -21.99
C LYS A 34 10.53 15.51 -20.96
N LEU A 35 10.17 14.61 -20.05
CA LEU A 35 11.07 14.15 -19.01
C LEU A 35 12.32 13.50 -19.63
N SER A 36 13.46 13.89 -19.09
CA SER A 36 14.79 13.42 -19.46
C SER A 36 15.57 12.95 -18.24
N GLU A 37 16.71 12.30 -18.46
CA GLU A 37 17.59 11.86 -17.37
C GLU A 37 17.99 13.05 -16.49
N GLY A 38 17.76 12.92 -15.19
CA GLY A 38 18.04 13.96 -14.20
C GLY A 38 16.87 14.88 -13.85
N ASP A 39 15.76 14.83 -14.59
CA ASP A 39 14.56 15.59 -14.24
C ASP A 39 13.92 15.09 -12.94
N ILE A 40 13.30 16.00 -12.19
CA ILE A 40 12.70 15.73 -10.88
C ILE A 40 11.18 15.83 -10.97
N ILE A 41 10.49 14.78 -10.50
CA ILE A 41 9.04 14.77 -10.34
C ILE A 41 8.71 14.99 -8.86
N SER A 42 8.07 16.12 -8.55
CA SER A 42 7.61 16.43 -7.20
C SER A 42 6.30 15.70 -6.88
N LEU A 43 6.28 14.96 -5.78
CA LEU A 43 5.08 14.26 -5.30
C LEU A 43 4.21 15.17 -4.43
N HIS A 44 2.92 14.85 -4.29
CA HIS A 44 2.01 15.58 -3.40
C HIS A 44 2.28 15.31 -1.91
N LYS A 45 2.96 14.21 -1.59
CA LYS A 45 3.17 13.76 -0.22
C LYS A 45 4.32 14.54 0.43
N PRO A 46 4.14 15.11 1.64
CA PRO A 46 5.22 15.78 2.37
C PRO A 46 6.34 14.81 2.75
N ALA A 47 7.57 15.33 2.83
CA ALA A 47 8.70 14.56 3.33
C ALA A 47 8.47 14.12 4.79
N GLY A 48 8.88 12.89 5.10
CA GLY A 48 8.71 12.32 6.45
C GLY A 48 7.33 11.76 6.75
N SER A 49 6.37 11.82 5.82
CA SER A 49 5.03 11.22 5.98
C SER A 49 5.00 9.69 5.76
N GLY A 50 6.14 9.05 5.55
CA GLY A 50 6.23 7.61 5.27
C GLY A 50 5.65 7.20 3.90
N GLY A 51 5.67 5.90 3.62
CA GLY A 51 4.96 5.27 2.51
C GLY A 51 3.55 4.84 2.92
N ASP A 52 2.64 4.88 1.96
CA ASP A 52 1.30 4.32 2.11
C ASP A 52 1.36 2.83 1.78
N ILE A 53 0.78 2.00 2.64
CA ILE A 53 0.77 0.55 2.50
C ILE A 53 -0.59 0.16 1.95
N TYR A 54 -0.57 -0.45 0.77
CA TYR A 54 -1.73 -0.94 0.08
C TYR A 54 -1.74 -2.45 0.07
N VAL A 55 -2.93 -3.00 0.23
CA VAL A 55 -3.21 -4.39 -0.08
C VAL A 55 -4.27 -4.36 -1.18
N ASN A 56 -3.89 -4.86 -2.35
CA ASN A 56 -4.62 -4.62 -3.59
C ASN A 56 -4.84 -3.10 -3.81
N SER A 57 -6.07 -2.66 -4.03
CA SER A 57 -6.38 -1.26 -4.32
C SER A 57 -6.73 -0.40 -3.10
N ARG A 58 -6.57 -0.93 -1.88
CA ARG A 58 -6.97 -0.21 -0.65
C ARG A 58 -5.79 0.05 0.27
N ILE A 59 -5.73 1.29 0.75
CA ILE A 59 -4.77 1.66 1.79
C ILE A 59 -5.16 0.97 3.09
N ILE A 60 -4.23 0.22 3.66
CA ILE A 60 -4.39 -0.48 4.94
C ILE A 60 -3.53 0.12 6.04
N GLY A 61 -2.63 1.06 5.72
CA GLY A 61 -1.76 1.65 6.71
C GLY A 61 -0.71 2.58 6.13
N THR A 62 0.19 3.01 7.00
CA THR A 62 1.35 3.85 6.66
C THR A 62 2.60 3.34 7.38
N GLY A 63 3.78 3.64 6.86
CA GLY A 63 5.02 3.23 7.49
C GLY A 63 6.26 3.98 7.01
N ASP A 64 7.30 3.95 7.81
CA ASP A 64 8.58 4.55 7.45
C ASP A 64 9.31 3.66 6.44
N ILE A 65 9.75 4.24 5.32
CA ILE A 65 10.59 3.55 4.35
C ILE A 65 12.00 3.50 4.91
N ILE A 66 12.52 2.28 5.09
CA ILE A 66 13.84 2.00 5.62
C ILE A 66 14.61 1.08 4.68
N VAL A 67 15.92 0.99 4.89
CA VAL A 67 16.79 0.04 4.17
C VAL A 67 17.28 -1.01 5.16
N ILE A 68 17.07 -2.28 4.82
CA ILE A 68 17.56 -3.45 5.57
C ILE A 68 18.31 -4.33 4.57
N GLU A 69 19.57 -4.65 4.87
CA GLU A 69 20.40 -5.52 4.01
C GLU A 69 20.37 -5.12 2.53
N ASP A 70 20.55 -3.83 2.27
CA ASP A 70 20.51 -3.21 0.93
C ASP A 70 19.17 -3.36 0.18
N LYS A 71 18.10 -3.77 0.87
CA LYS A 71 16.73 -3.84 0.34
C LYS A 71 15.86 -2.76 0.97
N LEU A 72 14.92 -2.24 0.18
CA LEU A 72 13.85 -1.40 0.72
C LEU A 72 12.93 -2.26 1.60
N ALA A 73 12.56 -1.70 2.73
CA ALA A 73 11.58 -2.26 3.65
C ALA A 73 10.69 -1.14 4.20
N VAL A 74 9.53 -1.52 4.74
CA VAL A 74 8.62 -0.59 5.40
C VAL A 74 8.47 -1.00 6.87
N ARG A 75 8.69 -0.04 7.78
CA ARG A 75 8.32 -0.19 9.19
C ARG A 75 6.91 0.37 9.36
N VAL A 76 5.95 -0.51 9.61
CA VAL A 76 4.55 -0.12 9.85
C VAL A 76 4.48 0.84 11.04
N GLN A 77 3.81 1.98 10.85
CA GLN A 77 3.58 3.02 11.86
C GLN A 77 2.12 3.09 12.28
N ASP A 78 1.21 2.99 11.32
CA ASP A 78 -0.24 2.93 11.54
C ASP A 78 -0.85 1.90 10.59
N ALA A 79 -1.84 1.16 11.06
CA ALA A 79 -2.51 0.13 10.28
C ALA A 79 -3.98 -0.01 10.68
N MET A 80 -4.82 -0.36 9.72
CA MET A 80 -6.20 -0.77 9.95
C MET A 80 -6.23 -1.97 10.91
N ASP A 81 -7.25 -2.00 11.77
CA ASP A 81 -7.46 -3.15 12.64
C ASP A 81 -7.74 -4.43 11.83
N SER A 82 -7.45 -5.56 12.46
CA SER A 82 -7.58 -6.89 11.84
C SER A 82 -9.00 -7.15 11.34
N ASP A 83 -10.02 -6.71 12.08
CA ASP A 83 -11.43 -6.98 11.78
C ASP A 83 -11.87 -6.26 10.50
N ASN A 84 -11.45 -5.01 10.32
CA ASN A 84 -11.74 -4.23 9.12
C ASN A 84 -10.96 -4.75 7.90
N VAL A 85 -9.73 -5.23 8.11
CA VAL A 85 -8.95 -5.88 7.05
C VAL A 85 -9.66 -7.15 6.57
N ILE A 86 -10.06 -8.02 7.49
CA ILE A 86 -10.76 -9.28 7.17
C ILE A 86 -12.07 -9.00 6.45
N ARG A 87 -12.86 -8.04 6.95
CA ARG A 87 -14.11 -7.63 6.30
C ARG A 87 -13.89 -7.17 4.87
N PHE A 88 -12.82 -6.40 4.62
CA PHE A 88 -12.47 -5.94 3.29
C PHE A 88 -12.18 -7.10 2.33
N PHE A 89 -11.42 -8.09 2.77
CA PHE A 89 -11.12 -9.26 1.94
C PHE A 89 -12.37 -10.06 1.54
N PHE A 90 -13.37 -10.14 2.43
CA PHE A 90 -14.65 -10.79 2.11
C PHE A 90 -15.57 -9.93 1.23
N GLU A 91 -15.63 -8.62 1.45
CA GLU A 91 -16.55 -7.74 0.72
C GLU A 91 -16.15 -7.52 -0.75
N GLU A 92 -14.85 -7.57 -1.07
CA GLU A 92 -14.35 -7.37 -2.43
C GLU A 92 -14.43 -8.63 -3.34
N ASN A 93 -15.05 -9.73 -2.91
CA ASN A 93 -15.12 -10.99 -3.66
C ASN A 93 -13.74 -11.44 -4.20
N MET A 94 -12.69 -11.35 -3.37
CA MET A 94 -11.38 -11.89 -3.76
C MET A 94 -11.24 -13.39 -3.47
N ILE A 95 -12.34 -14.06 -3.12
CA ILE A 95 -12.53 -15.51 -3.08
C ILE A 95 -13.94 -15.82 -3.61
#